data_AF-I7A607-F1
#
_entry.id   AF-I7A607-F1
#
_cell.length_a   1.000
_cell.length_b   1.000
_cell.length_c   1.000
_cell.angle_alpha   90.00
_cell.angle_beta   90.00
_cell.angle_gamma   90.00
#
_symmetry.space_group_name_H-M   'P 1'
#
loop_
_entity.id
_entity.type
_entity.pdbx_description
1 polymer ?
#
loop_
_entity_poly.entity_id
_entity_poly.type
_entity_poly.pdbx_seq_one_letter_code
_entity_poly.pdbx_strand_id
1 'polypeptide(L)'
;AQYANGGWPQFYPDLSSYHHQITYNDDAMVRVLNLLQDIGEGKGDTGAQLRGSHGARAQQAVTKGLECVLATQVKIGGTLTIWGAQYD
;
A
#
# COMPACT_ATOMS: atom_id res chain seq x y z
N ALA A 1 4.52 -6.25 7.55
CA ALA A 1 3.92 -4.94 7.78
C ALA A 1 2.57 -4.80 7.08
N GLN A 2 2.42 -5.16 5.79
CA GLN A 2 1.09 -5.15 5.14
C GLN A 2 0.05 -5.95 5.92
N TYR A 3 -1.12 -5.36 6.11
CA TYR A 3 -2.27 -5.99 6.76
C TYR A 3 -3.01 -6.96 5.84
N ALA A 4 -3.87 -7.79 6.44
CA ALA A 4 -4.68 -8.74 5.70
C ALA A 4 -5.59 -8.07 4.65
N ASN A 5 -6.09 -6.86 4.95
CA ASN A 5 -6.92 -6.02 4.08
C ASN A 5 -6.11 -5.22 3.03
N GLY A 6 -4.78 -5.35 3.00
CA GLY A 6 -3.91 -4.71 2.02
C GLY A 6 -3.32 -3.36 2.41
N GLY A 7 -3.79 -2.76 3.51
CA GLY A 7 -3.27 -1.50 4.03
C GLY A 7 -1.87 -1.62 4.64
N TRP A 8 -1.20 -0.47 4.80
CA TRP A 8 0.14 -0.38 5.37
C TRP A 8 0.19 0.60 6.53
N PRO A 9 0.77 0.21 7.68
CA PRO A 9 0.95 1.12 8.80
C PRO A 9 2.07 2.13 8.56
N GLN A 10 2.07 3.22 9.33
CA GLN A 10 3.19 4.15 9.36
C GLN A 10 4.44 3.49 9.97
N PHE A 11 4.26 2.69 11.03
CA PHE A 11 5.33 1.96 11.69
C PHE A 11 5.01 0.48 11.83
N TYR A 12 6.07 -0.32 11.87
CA TYR A 12 5.98 -1.74 12.19
C TYR A 12 7.26 -2.16 12.91
N PRO A 13 7.20 -2.91 14.04
CA PRO A 13 6.01 -3.53 14.63
C PRO A 13 5.27 -2.67 15.67
N ASP A 14 5.59 -1.38 15.81
CA ASP A 14 4.87 -0.50 16.74
C ASP A 14 3.43 -0.26 16.25
N LEU A 15 2.46 -0.68 17.06
CA LEU A 15 1.03 -0.55 16.77
C LEU A 15 0.33 0.49 17.66
N SER A 16 1.08 1.29 18.40
CA SER A 16 0.50 2.29 19.28
C SER A 16 -0.07 3.48 18.51
N SER A 17 -1.03 4.20 19.12
CA SER A 17 -1.58 5.45 18.56
C SER A 17 -2.07 5.30 17.11
N TYR A 18 -1.97 6.32 16.27
CA TYR A 18 -2.27 6.27 14.85
C TYR A 18 -1.20 5.53 14.03
N HIS A 19 -0.10 5.04 14.62
CA HIS A 19 0.98 4.40 13.86
C HIS A 19 0.53 3.10 13.17
N HIS A 20 -0.47 2.41 13.75
CA HIS A 20 -1.03 1.20 13.16
C HIS A 20 -2.06 1.48 12.06
N GLN A 21 -2.54 2.71 11.90
CA GLN A 21 -3.55 3.02 10.89
C GLN A 21 -2.98 2.86 9.47
N ILE A 22 -3.85 2.52 8.52
CA ILE A 22 -3.52 2.57 7.10
C ILE A 22 -3.08 3.99 6.77
N THR A 23 -1.82 4.17 6.36
CA THR A 23 -1.20 5.50 6.29
C THR A 23 -0.93 5.90 4.84
N TYR A 24 -1.72 6.86 4.34
CA TYR A 24 -1.47 7.55 3.08
C TYR A 24 -0.63 8.82 3.27
N ASN A 25 -0.57 9.36 4.50
CA ASN A 25 0.23 10.53 4.86
C ASN A 25 1.67 10.44 4.32
N ASP A 26 2.20 11.56 3.82
CA ASP A 26 3.53 11.65 3.19
C ASP A 26 3.78 10.64 2.05
N ASP A 27 2.70 10.24 1.36
CA ASP A 27 2.69 9.19 0.33
C ASP A 27 3.18 7.82 0.83
N ALA A 28 3.14 7.53 2.13
CA ALA A 28 3.79 6.34 2.69
C ALA A 28 3.34 5.04 2.00
N MET A 29 2.03 4.75 2.00
CA MET A 29 1.49 3.58 1.29
C MET A 29 1.71 3.66 -0.22
N VAL A 30 1.58 4.84 -0.84
CA VAL A 30 1.74 5.01 -2.31
C VAL A 30 3.16 4.64 -2.75
N ARG A 31 4.18 5.13 -2.04
CA ARG A 31 5.60 4.82 -2.33
C ARG A 31 5.90 3.34 -2.14
N VAL A 32 5.34 2.70 -1.12
CA VAL A 32 5.47 1.25 -0.91
C VAL A 32 4.86 0.49 -2.08
N LEU A 33 3.64 0.83 -2.51
CA LEU A 33 2.99 0.14 -3.63
C LEU A 33 3.72 0.35 -4.95
N ASN A 34 4.25 1.55 -5.21
CA ASN A 34 5.06 1.80 -6.42
C ASN A 34 6.34 0.95 -6.43
N LEU A 35 7.05 0.85 -5.30
CA LEU A 35 8.24 0.00 -5.19
C LEU A 35 7.89 -1.48 -5.42
N LEU A 36 6.79 -1.96 -4.83
CA LEU A 36 6.35 -3.35 -5.00
C LEU A 36 5.87 -3.60 -6.43
N GLN A 37 5.29 -2.61 -7.10
CA GLN A 37 4.93 -2.70 -8.51
C GLN A 37 6.19 -2.81 -9.37
N ASP A 38 7.20 -1.97 -9.15
CA ASP A 38 8.45 -2.05 -9.89
C ASP A 38 9.12 -3.43 -9.72
N ILE A 39 9.13 -4.00 -8.51
CA ILE A 39 9.59 -5.38 -8.26
C ILE A 39 8.71 -6.41 -8.97
N GLY A 40 7.39 -6.24 -8.88
CA GLY A 40 6.39 -7.10 -9.49
C GLY A 40 6.35 -7.03 -11.01
N GLU A 41 6.93 -6.00 -11.62
CA GLU A 41 7.03 -5.81 -13.09
C GLU A 41 8.46 -6.00 -13.61
N GLY A 42 9.46 -6.07 -12.72
CA GLY A 42 10.87 -6.15 -13.13
C GLY A 42 11.41 -4.84 -13.66
N LYS A 43 10.87 -3.71 -13.21
CA LYS A 43 11.17 -2.37 -13.72
C LYS A 43 12.29 -1.71 -12.92
N GLY A 44 13.22 -1.09 -13.63
CA GLY A 44 14.43 -0.49 -13.05
C GLY A 44 15.37 -1.52 -12.43
N ASP A 45 16.52 -1.06 -11.93
CA ASP A 45 17.57 -1.94 -11.41
C ASP A 45 17.09 -2.78 -10.23
N THR A 46 16.41 -2.15 -9.27
CA THR A 46 15.82 -2.83 -8.10
C THR A 46 14.81 -3.88 -8.53
N GLY A 47 13.91 -3.54 -9.46
CA GLY A 47 12.89 -4.47 -9.93
C GLY A 47 13.50 -5.66 -10.67
N ALA A 48 14.43 -5.40 -11.59
CA ALA A 48 15.15 -6.44 -12.33
C ALA A 48 15.90 -7.40 -11.40
N GLN A 49 16.56 -6.87 -10.36
CA GLN A 49 17.32 -7.66 -9.39
C GLN A 49 16.41 -8.50 -8.48
N LEU A 50 15.29 -7.95 -8.02
CA LEU A 50 14.45 -8.59 -7.00
C LEU A 50 13.28 -9.41 -7.58
N ARG A 51 12.94 -9.25 -8.86
CA ARG A 51 11.81 -9.94 -9.49
C ARG A 51 11.85 -11.45 -9.30
N GLY A 52 13.02 -12.07 -9.48
CA GLY A 52 13.17 -13.53 -9.41
C GLY A 52 12.80 -14.12 -8.05
N SER A 53 13.13 -13.44 -6.96
CA SER A 53 12.88 -13.91 -5.59
C SER A 53 11.60 -13.34 -4.98
N HIS A 54 11.17 -12.15 -5.38
CA HIS A 54 10.08 -11.40 -4.72
C HIS A 54 8.90 -11.03 -5.62
N GLY A 55 9.02 -11.19 -6.95
CA GLY A 55 8.05 -10.67 -7.92
C GLY A 55 6.61 -11.10 -7.66
N ALA A 56 6.36 -12.40 -7.48
CA ALA A 56 5.01 -12.92 -7.25
C ALA A 56 4.38 -12.38 -5.94
N ARG A 57 5.18 -12.28 -4.86
CA ARG A 57 4.73 -11.73 -3.58
C ARG A 57 4.47 -10.23 -3.68
N ALA A 58 5.29 -9.51 -4.43
CA ALA A 58 5.14 -8.08 -4.65
C ALA A 58 3.87 -7.78 -5.47
N GLN A 59 3.61 -8.54 -6.54
CA GLN A 59 2.38 -8.44 -7.32
C GLN A 59 1.13 -8.67 -6.45
N GLN A 60 1.13 -9.73 -5.63
CA GLN A 60 0.01 -10.00 -4.71
C GLN A 60 -0.19 -8.86 -3.71
N ALA A 61 0.89 -8.30 -3.17
CA ALA A 61 0.84 -7.17 -2.25
C ALA A 61 0.28 -5.90 -2.92
N VAL A 62 0.64 -5.65 -4.18
CA VAL A 62 0.09 -4.54 -4.98
C VAL A 62 -1.41 -4.74 -5.20
N THR A 63 -1.86 -5.93 -5.61
CA THR A 63 -3.29 -6.22 -5.78
C THR A 63 -4.09 -5.90 -4.52
N LYS A 64 -3.65 -6.42 -3.36
CA LYS A 64 -4.31 -6.13 -2.08
C LYS A 64 -4.25 -4.65 -1.71
N GLY A 65 -3.11 -3.99 -1.98
CA GLY A 65 -2.95 -2.56 -1.75
C GLY A 65 -3.95 -1.72 -2.54
N LEU A 66 -4.18 -2.08 -3.80
CA LEU A 66 -5.18 -1.42 -4.66
C LEU A 66 -6.61 -1.69 -4.19
N GLU A 67 -6.91 -2.92 -3.76
CA GLU A 67 -8.20 -3.25 -3.14
C GLU A 67 -8.45 -2.37 -1.90
N CYS A 68 -7.44 -2.20 -1.04
CA CYS A 68 -7.50 -1.31 0.11
C CYS A 68 -7.73 0.16 -0.30
N VAL A 69 -6.99 0.67 -1.29
CA VAL A 69 -7.16 2.04 -1.81
C VAL A 69 -8.59 2.26 -2.31
N LEU A 70 -9.16 1.33 -3.06
CA LEU A 70 -10.52 1.46 -3.55
C LEU A 70 -11.55 1.37 -2.42
N ALA A 71 -11.30 0.52 -1.42
CA ALA A 71 -12.19 0.36 -0.27
C ALA A 71 -12.22 1.58 0.67
N THR A 72 -11.11 2.33 0.77
CA THR A 72 -10.98 3.50 1.67
C THR A 72 -11.38 4.82 1.00
N GLN A 73 -11.70 4.83 -0.29
CA GLN A 73 -12.09 6.07 -0.99
C GLN A 73 -13.37 6.64 -0.40
N VAL A 74 -13.31 7.91 0.02
CA VAL A 74 -14.42 8.57 0.69
C VAL A 74 -15.55 8.81 -0.31
N LYS A 75 -16.79 8.52 0.12
CA LYS A 75 -18.02 8.85 -0.63
C LYS A 75 -18.77 9.97 0.07
N ILE A 76 -19.00 11.07 -0.64
CA ILE A 76 -19.80 12.21 -0.15
C ILE A 76 -21.01 12.34 -1.05
N GLY A 77 -22.22 12.16 -0.49
CA GLY A 77 -23.46 12.22 -1.26
C GLY A 77 -23.55 11.18 -2.38
N GLY A 78 -22.92 10.01 -2.21
CA GLY A 78 -22.87 8.95 -3.24
C GLY A 78 -21.74 9.09 -4.27
N THR A 79 -21.02 10.21 -4.29
CA THR A 79 -19.91 10.45 -5.22
C THR A 79 -18.57 10.11 -4.56
N LEU A 80 -17.71 9.36 -5.26
CA LEU A 80 -16.33 9.09 -4.84
C LEU A 80 -15.49 10.38 -4.91
N THR A 81 -14.73 10.69 -3.86
CA THR A 81 -14.01 11.95 -3.74
C THR A 81 -12.52 11.77 -3.52
N ILE A 82 -12.09 11.66 -2.27
CA ILE A 82 -10.71 11.78 -1.82
C ILE A 82 -10.29 10.60 -0.94
N TRP A 83 -9.02 10.65 -0.52
CA TRP A 83 -8.53 9.87 0.60
C TRP A 83 -8.09 10.79 1.75
N GLY A 84 -8.43 10.40 2.98
CA GLY A 84 -7.83 10.97 4.18
C GLY A 84 -6.37 10.51 4.33
N ALA A 85 -5.63 11.18 5.22
CA ALA A 85 -4.23 10.85 5.44
C ALA A 85 -4.03 9.50 6.17
N GLN A 86 -5.01 9.07 6.97
CA GLN A 86 -5.00 7.81 7.70
C GLN A 86 -6.40 7.19 7.82
N TYR A 87 -6.47 5.86 7.95
CA TYR A 87 -7.69 5.08 8.17
C TYR A 87 -7.47 3.95 9.18
N ASP A 88 -8.50 3.65 9.98
CA ASP A 88 -8.55 2.46 10.83
C ASP A 88 -8.80 1.18 9.99
#